data_AF-A0A3N2M9M5-F1
#
_entry.id   AF-A0A3N2M9M5-F1
#
_cell.length_a   1.000
_cell.length_b   1.000
_cell.length_c   1.000
_cell.angle_alpha   90.00
_cell.angle_beta   90.00
_cell.angle_gamma   90.00
#
_symmetry.space_group_name_H-M   'P 1'
#
loop_
_entity.id
_entity.type
_entity.pdbx_description
1 polymer ?
#
loop_
_entity_poly.entity_id
_entity_poly.type
_entity_poly.pdbx_seq_one_letter_code
_entity_poly.pdbx_strand_id
1 'polypeptide(L)'
;MEVVPTIYRQPTRTSLEIAQFLDIRHADLLKVIRKMEKVWIEVGEGNFALTSYTDSQGKQRPCYELTFEQTLFVTSKYDDRQRAILIRRWKELESIQRPETMADIFAESRRLADEMREDLASGKIIPATDVILSAYDVAIYSYLRNGIRSSREVPFVVTNNMISKALGIDKIDVEEAWDRLEMGGYIIRRKLGDGHSFILGNRMP
;
A
#
# COMPACT_ATOMS: atom_id res chain seq x y z
N MET A 1 7.10 6.97 25.99
CA MET A 1 6.02 6.10 25.47
C MET A 1 6.44 5.69 24.07
N GLU A 2 6.73 4.40 23.90
CA GLU A 2 7.24 3.82 22.66
C GLU A 2 6.22 3.93 21.52
N VAL A 3 6.70 4.29 20.34
CA VAL A 3 5.90 4.42 19.13
C VAL A 3 5.73 3.02 18.52
N VAL A 4 4.49 2.52 18.54
CA VAL A 4 4.13 1.25 17.89
C VAL A 4 3.81 1.52 16.42
N PRO A 5 4.47 0.86 15.45
CA PRO A 5 4.34 1.18 14.04
C PRO A 5 3.00 0.67 13.48
N THR A 6 2.27 1.51 12.73
CA THR A 6 1.14 1.01 11.94
C THR A 6 1.64 0.47 10.60
N ILE A 7 1.45 -0.83 10.44
CA ILE A 7 2.02 -1.73 9.43
C ILE A 7 1.28 -1.49 8.10
N TYR A 8 1.98 -1.54 6.96
CA TYR A 8 1.33 -1.79 5.66
C TYR A 8 0.36 -2.95 5.89
N ARG A 9 -0.95 -2.76 5.68
CA ARG A 9 -1.88 -3.89 5.82
C ARG A 9 -1.50 -4.85 4.71
N GLN A 10 -0.70 -5.85 5.09
CA GLN A 10 -0.34 -6.99 4.28
C GLN A 10 -1.64 -7.45 3.63
N PRO A 11 -1.68 -7.66 2.29
CA PRO A 11 -2.89 -8.13 1.67
C PRO A 11 -3.36 -9.37 2.42
N THR A 12 -4.59 -9.32 2.94
CA THR A 12 -5.21 -10.43 3.67
C THR A 12 -6.28 -11.06 2.81
N ARG A 13 -6.55 -12.33 3.04
CA ARG A 13 -7.72 -13.02 2.49
C ARG A 13 -8.62 -13.51 3.59
N THR A 14 -9.91 -13.50 3.30
CA THR A 14 -10.89 -14.06 4.20
C THR A 14 -10.86 -15.59 4.16
N SER A 15 -11.14 -16.24 5.29
CA SER A 15 -11.33 -17.69 5.33
C SER A 15 -12.47 -18.15 4.41
N LEU A 16 -13.44 -17.29 4.12
CA LEU A 16 -14.50 -17.57 3.15
C LEU A 16 -13.95 -17.71 1.72
N GLU A 17 -13.13 -16.76 1.27
CA GLU A 17 -12.48 -16.82 -0.04
C GLU A 17 -11.54 -18.02 -0.15
N ILE A 18 -10.78 -18.31 0.92
CA ILE A 18 -9.88 -19.48 0.94
C ILE A 18 -10.68 -20.77 0.79
N ALA A 19 -11.82 -20.91 1.48
CA ALA A 19 -12.68 -22.07 1.34
C ALA A 19 -13.22 -22.25 -0.08
N GLN A 20 -13.55 -21.13 -0.75
CA GLN A 20 -13.97 -21.14 -2.16
C GLN A 20 -12.85 -21.61 -3.09
N PHE A 21 -11.60 -21.15 -2.88
CA PHE A 21 -10.46 -21.58 -3.70
C PHE A 21 -10.10 -23.06 -3.51
N LEU A 22 -10.24 -23.57 -2.29
CA LEU A 22 -9.98 -24.96 -1.97
C LEU A 22 -11.18 -25.88 -2.31
N ASP A 23 -12.30 -25.32 -2.77
CA ASP A 23 -13.55 -26.07 -3.02
C ASP A 23 -13.98 -26.92 -1.81
N ILE A 24 -13.93 -26.31 -0.60
CA ILE A 24 -14.32 -26.96 0.65
C ILE A 24 -15.39 -26.15 1.39
N ARG A 25 -16.09 -26.81 2.31
CA ARG A 25 -17.03 -26.12 3.19
C ARG A 25 -16.28 -25.17 4.13
N HIS A 26 -16.70 -23.91 4.17
CA HIS A 26 -16.13 -22.89 5.07
C HIS A 26 -16.11 -23.35 6.54
N ALA A 27 -17.16 -24.06 6.98
CA ALA A 27 -17.25 -24.59 8.34
C ALA A 27 -16.12 -25.60 8.69
N ASP A 28 -15.65 -26.37 7.72
CA ASP A 28 -14.55 -27.32 7.93
C ASP A 28 -13.20 -26.61 7.97
N LEU A 29 -13.02 -25.59 7.11
CA LEU A 29 -11.85 -24.71 7.18
C LEU A 29 -11.76 -23.98 8.54
N LEU A 30 -12.88 -23.48 9.08
CA LEU A 30 -12.88 -22.83 10.40
C LEU A 30 -12.41 -23.76 11.53
N LYS A 31 -12.74 -25.06 11.46
CA LYS A 31 -12.23 -26.05 12.44
C LYS A 31 -10.72 -26.23 12.32
N VAL A 32 -10.20 -26.25 11.10
CA VAL A 32 -8.76 -26.36 10.82
C VAL A 32 -8.03 -25.12 11.32
N ILE A 33 -8.53 -23.92 10.98
CA ILE A 33 -7.96 -22.64 11.43
C ILE A 33 -7.84 -22.62 12.95
N ARG A 34 -8.91 -22.92 13.70
CA ARG A 34 -8.89 -22.95 15.18
C ARG A 34 -7.92 -23.97 15.77
N LYS A 35 -7.71 -25.10 15.09
CA LYS A 35 -6.74 -26.11 15.53
C LYS A 35 -5.31 -25.62 15.27
N MET A 36 -5.07 -25.04 14.10
CA MET A 36 -3.75 -24.61 13.65
C MET A 36 -3.29 -23.31 14.33
N GLU A 37 -4.23 -22.42 14.69
CA GLU A 37 -3.95 -21.21 15.48
C GLU A 37 -3.22 -21.54 16.79
N LYS A 38 -3.57 -22.66 17.45
CA LYS A 38 -2.85 -23.11 18.65
C LYS A 38 -1.37 -23.38 18.39
N VAL A 39 -1.08 -24.08 17.31
CA VAL A 39 0.30 -24.41 16.90
C VAL A 39 1.05 -23.15 16.46
N TRP A 40 0.35 -22.24 15.78
CA TRP A 40 0.90 -20.94 15.37
C TRP A 40 1.33 -20.10 16.59
N ILE A 41 0.51 -20.09 17.65
CA ILE A 41 0.85 -19.43 18.91
C ILE A 41 2.04 -20.11 19.61
N GLU A 42 2.10 -21.45 19.60
CA GLU A 42 3.21 -22.20 20.21
C GLU A 42 4.58 -21.89 19.61
N VAL A 43 4.65 -21.54 18.32
CA VAL A 43 5.90 -21.14 17.65
C VAL A 43 6.25 -19.66 17.82
N GLY A 44 5.52 -18.93 18.68
CA GLY A 44 5.83 -17.55 19.06
C GLY A 44 5.08 -16.48 18.27
N GLU A 45 4.09 -16.86 17.46
CA GLU A 45 3.31 -15.93 16.65
C GLU A 45 1.98 -15.51 17.32
N GLY A 46 1.37 -14.42 16.83
CA GLY A 46 0.09 -13.90 17.35
C GLY A 46 -1.16 -14.64 16.84
N ASN A 47 -2.32 -14.37 17.44
CA ASN A 47 -3.61 -14.92 17.00
C ASN A 47 -3.95 -14.54 15.55
N PHE A 48 -4.76 -15.35 14.89
CA PHE A 48 -5.35 -15.00 13.60
C PHE A 48 -6.43 -13.92 13.80
N ALA A 49 -6.55 -12.99 12.84
CA ALA A 49 -7.50 -11.89 12.95
C ALA A 49 -8.93 -12.39 12.74
N LEU A 50 -9.75 -12.39 13.80
CA LEU A 50 -11.16 -12.78 13.73
C LEU A 50 -12.03 -11.61 13.21
N THR A 51 -12.91 -11.91 12.26
CA THR A 51 -13.87 -11.01 11.63
C THR A 51 -15.23 -11.70 11.44
N SER A 52 -16.14 -11.08 10.68
CA SER A 52 -17.44 -11.66 10.34
C SER A 52 -17.93 -11.26 8.95
N TYR A 53 -18.88 -12.03 8.40
CA TYR A 53 -19.58 -11.71 7.16
C TYR A 53 -21.07 -12.06 7.28
N THR A 54 -21.90 -11.36 6.52
CA THR A 54 -23.33 -11.65 6.41
C THR A 54 -23.55 -12.76 5.39
N ASP A 55 -24.20 -13.85 5.79
CA ASP A 55 -24.56 -14.92 4.87
C ASP A 55 -25.79 -14.60 4.01
N SER A 56 -26.15 -15.51 3.09
CA SER A 56 -27.33 -15.37 2.24
C SER A 56 -28.67 -15.40 3.00
N GLN A 57 -28.65 -15.74 4.28
CA GLN A 57 -29.81 -15.73 5.19
C GLN A 57 -29.86 -14.44 6.03
N GLY A 58 -28.98 -13.47 5.76
CA GLY A 58 -28.88 -12.23 6.53
C GLY A 58 -28.26 -12.39 7.91
N LYS A 59 -27.64 -13.53 8.22
CA LYS A 59 -27.05 -13.83 9.52
C LYS A 59 -25.55 -13.59 9.52
N GLN A 60 -25.05 -12.95 10.58
CA GLN A 60 -23.62 -12.79 10.80
C GLN A 60 -22.96 -14.14 11.13
N ARG A 61 -21.88 -14.44 10.40
CA ARG A 61 -21.06 -15.65 10.54
C ARG A 61 -19.61 -15.27 10.85
N PRO A 62 -18.92 -16.04 11.70
CA PRO A 62 -17.50 -15.82 11.97
C PRO A 62 -16.66 -16.12 10.74
N CYS A 63 -15.59 -15.36 10.56
CA CYS A 63 -14.60 -15.52 9.50
C CYS A 63 -13.24 -15.06 10.03
N TYR A 64 -12.15 -15.46 9.39
CA TYR A 64 -10.82 -14.95 9.72
C TYR A 64 -10.27 -14.15 8.54
N GLU A 65 -9.50 -13.11 8.83
CA GLU A 65 -8.61 -12.47 7.86
C GLU A 65 -7.21 -13.01 8.08
N LEU A 66 -6.66 -13.67 7.06
CA LEU A 66 -5.37 -14.31 7.12
C LEU A 66 -4.38 -13.57 6.23
N THR A 67 -3.16 -13.33 6.73
CA THR A 67 -2.04 -12.86 5.93
C THR A 67 -1.61 -13.92 4.91
N PHE A 68 -0.71 -13.58 4.00
CA PHE A 68 -0.12 -14.53 3.07
C PHE A 68 0.50 -15.75 3.78
N GLU A 69 1.31 -15.50 4.81
CA GLU A 69 1.99 -16.55 5.59
C GLU A 69 0.99 -17.42 6.36
N GLN A 70 0.01 -16.82 7.02
CA GLN A 70 -1.04 -17.55 7.75
C GLN A 70 -1.88 -18.40 6.79
N THR A 71 -2.18 -17.87 5.60
CA THR A 71 -2.88 -18.58 4.54
C THR A 71 -2.08 -19.79 4.06
N LEU A 72 -0.78 -19.63 3.79
CA LEU A 72 0.11 -20.73 3.43
C LEU A 72 0.17 -21.80 4.52
N PHE A 73 0.30 -21.39 5.78
CA PHE A 73 0.33 -22.30 6.91
C PHE A 73 -0.95 -23.14 6.99
N VAL A 74 -2.13 -22.49 6.97
CA VAL A 74 -3.43 -23.18 7.02
C VAL A 74 -3.64 -24.10 5.82
N THR A 75 -3.23 -23.67 4.63
CA THR A 75 -3.46 -24.43 3.38
C THR A 75 -2.46 -25.55 3.15
N SER A 76 -1.34 -25.58 3.88
CA SER A 76 -0.37 -26.69 3.84
C SER A 76 -0.98 -28.07 4.14
N LYS A 77 -2.11 -28.13 4.86
CA LYS A 77 -2.83 -29.36 5.20
C LYS A 77 -3.63 -29.97 4.04
N TYR A 78 -3.82 -29.22 2.95
CA TYR A 78 -4.61 -29.61 1.78
C TYR A 78 -3.69 -30.03 0.62
N ASP A 79 -4.27 -30.62 -0.43
CA ASP A 79 -3.51 -31.25 -1.50
C ASP A 79 -2.61 -30.27 -2.28
N ASP A 80 -1.60 -30.83 -2.94
CA ASP A 80 -0.55 -30.08 -3.64
C ASP A 80 -1.10 -29.18 -4.76
N ARG A 81 -2.18 -29.61 -5.44
CA ARG A 81 -2.79 -28.85 -6.53
C ARG A 81 -3.51 -27.62 -5.99
N GLN A 82 -4.30 -27.79 -4.93
CA GLN A 82 -4.98 -26.69 -4.27
C GLN A 82 -4.00 -25.65 -3.72
N ARG A 83 -2.88 -26.11 -3.14
CA ARG A 83 -1.80 -25.24 -2.67
C ARG A 83 -1.14 -24.45 -3.80
N ALA A 84 -0.91 -25.08 -4.96
CA ALA A 84 -0.33 -24.42 -6.12
C ALA A 84 -1.24 -23.31 -6.72
N ILE A 85 -2.56 -23.54 -6.77
CA ILE A 85 -3.54 -22.54 -7.22
C ILE A 85 -3.49 -21.31 -6.33
N LEU A 86 -3.46 -21.51 -5.01
CA LEU A 86 -3.45 -20.42 -4.05
C LEU A 86 -2.15 -19.61 -4.10
N ILE A 87 -0.99 -20.28 -4.19
CA ILE A 87 0.32 -19.64 -4.36
C ILE A 87 0.34 -18.78 -5.61
N ARG A 88 -0.13 -19.30 -6.75
CA ARG A 88 -0.17 -18.56 -8.02
C ARG A 88 -1.03 -17.30 -7.89
N ARG A 89 -2.22 -17.41 -7.30
CA ARG A 89 -3.14 -16.28 -7.13
C ARG A 89 -2.59 -15.18 -6.21
N TRP A 90 -1.75 -15.54 -5.24
CA TRP A 90 -1.05 -14.57 -4.41
C TRP A 90 0.04 -13.84 -5.17
N LYS A 91 0.84 -14.55 -5.97
CA LYS A 91 1.86 -13.92 -6.84
C LYS A 91 1.24 -12.89 -7.80
N GLU A 92 0.06 -13.18 -8.35
CA GLU A 92 -0.68 -12.23 -9.20
C GLU A 92 -1.15 -10.97 -8.45
N LEU A 93 -1.48 -11.07 -7.16
CA LEU A 93 -1.89 -9.91 -6.36
C LEU A 93 -0.68 -9.05 -5.94
N GLU A 94 0.45 -9.69 -5.67
CA GLU A 94 1.71 -8.99 -5.38
C GLU A 94 2.26 -8.27 -6.61
N SER A 95 2.16 -8.87 -7.81
CA SER A 95 2.62 -8.24 -9.06
C SER A 95 1.81 -7.02 -9.44
N ILE A 96 0.48 -7.03 -9.22
CA ILE A 96 -0.37 -5.85 -9.47
C ILE A 96 0.01 -4.67 -8.55
N GLN A 97 0.59 -4.94 -7.38
CA GLN A 97 0.96 -3.91 -6.40
C GLN A 97 2.40 -3.39 -6.53
N ARG A 98 3.22 -3.96 -7.42
CA ARG A 98 4.63 -3.56 -7.57
C ARG A 98 4.95 -3.34 -9.05
N PRO A 99 5.47 -2.16 -9.47
CA PRO A 99 6.05 -2.03 -10.81
C PRO A 99 7.17 -3.07 -10.96
N GLU A 100 7.05 -3.94 -11.97
CA GLU A 100 7.84 -5.18 -12.06
C GLU A 100 9.28 -4.94 -12.55
N THR A 101 9.54 -3.84 -13.25
CA THR A 101 10.89 -3.52 -13.74
C THR A 101 11.25 -2.04 -13.60
N MET A 102 12.55 -1.74 -13.59
CA MET A 102 13.06 -0.37 -13.63
C MET A 102 12.57 0.39 -14.88
N ALA A 103 12.32 -0.33 -15.99
CA ALA A 103 11.75 0.24 -17.20
C ALA A 103 10.30 0.72 -17.00
N ASP A 104 9.50 -0.01 -16.21
CA ASP A 104 8.13 0.37 -15.86
C ASP A 104 8.11 1.61 -14.97
N ILE A 105 9.04 1.68 -14.00
CA ILE A 105 9.23 2.86 -13.15
C ILE A 105 9.55 4.08 -14.03
N PHE A 106 10.50 3.98 -14.96
CA PHE A 106 10.86 5.07 -15.86
C PHE A 106 9.75 5.42 -16.88
N ALA A 107 8.96 4.45 -17.32
CA ALA A 107 7.82 4.70 -18.20
C ALA A 107 6.72 5.50 -17.46
N GLU A 108 6.43 5.11 -16.21
CA GLU A 108 5.47 5.82 -15.37
C GLU A 108 5.99 7.22 -14.97
N SER A 109 7.27 7.36 -14.63
CA SER A 109 7.88 8.68 -14.37
C SER A 109 7.80 9.61 -15.58
N ARG A 110 8.01 9.09 -16.80
CA ARG A 110 7.86 9.89 -18.03
C ARG A 110 6.42 10.30 -18.28
N ARG A 111 5.48 9.34 -18.16
CA ARG A 111 4.05 9.62 -18.30
C ARG A 111 3.58 10.70 -17.32
N LEU A 112 4.01 10.60 -16.07
CA LEU A 112 3.66 11.58 -15.04
C LEU A 112 4.31 12.95 -15.33
N ALA A 113 5.55 12.98 -15.82
CA ALA A 113 6.19 14.24 -16.24
C ALA A 113 5.40 14.93 -17.36
N ASP A 114 4.88 14.17 -18.31
CA ASP A 114 4.05 14.69 -19.40
C ASP A 114 2.69 15.19 -18.89
N GLU A 115 2.05 14.46 -17.97
CA GLU A 115 0.81 14.90 -17.29
C GLU A 115 1.05 16.22 -16.52
N MET A 116 2.17 16.33 -15.79
CA MET A 116 2.53 17.56 -15.05
C MET A 116 2.80 18.75 -15.98
N ARG A 117 3.39 18.52 -17.16
CA ARG A 117 3.58 19.54 -18.19
C ARG A 117 2.25 19.98 -18.80
N GLU A 118 1.36 19.04 -19.05
CA GLU A 118 0.03 19.33 -19.58
C GLU A 118 -0.80 20.13 -18.57
N ASP A 119 -0.81 19.74 -17.29
CA ASP A 119 -1.51 20.46 -16.23
C ASP A 119 -0.99 21.89 -16.06
N LEU A 120 0.32 22.11 -16.23
CA LEU A 120 0.94 23.44 -16.25
C LEU A 120 0.50 24.25 -17.49
N ALA A 121 0.55 23.64 -18.68
CA ALA A 121 0.17 24.27 -19.94
C ALA A 121 -1.33 24.59 -20.02
N SER A 122 -2.17 23.77 -19.38
CA SER A 122 -3.63 23.97 -19.33
C SER A 122 -4.08 24.93 -18.22
N GLY A 123 -3.16 25.43 -17.38
CA GLY A 123 -3.47 26.36 -16.28
C GLY A 123 -4.23 25.72 -15.12
N LYS A 124 -4.23 24.38 -15.00
CA LYS A 124 -4.86 23.66 -13.87
C LYS A 124 -4.09 23.84 -12.56
N ILE A 125 -2.81 24.20 -12.67
CA ILE A 125 -1.91 24.51 -11.58
C ILE A 125 -1.32 25.91 -11.85
N ILE A 126 -1.37 26.80 -10.86
CA ILE A 126 -0.82 28.16 -10.96
C ILE A 126 0.42 28.22 -10.05
N PRO A 127 1.62 27.91 -10.56
CA PRO A 127 2.84 28.00 -9.76
C PRO A 127 3.18 29.48 -9.48
N ALA A 128 4.00 29.71 -8.46
CA ALA A 128 4.72 30.98 -8.35
C ALA A 128 5.58 31.20 -9.62
N THR A 129 5.72 32.44 -10.06
CA THR A 129 6.48 32.79 -11.27
C THR A 129 7.90 32.21 -11.23
N ASP A 130 8.37 31.65 -12.34
CA ASP A 130 9.74 31.14 -12.57
C ASP A 130 10.16 29.83 -11.84
N VAL A 131 9.22 28.98 -11.39
CA VAL A 131 9.56 27.66 -10.81
C VAL A 131 9.84 26.63 -11.91
N ILE A 132 11.07 26.09 -11.96
CA ILE A 132 11.46 24.99 -12.84
C ILE A 132 11.57 23.70 -12.00
N LEU A 133 10.80 22.68 -12.37
CA LEU A 133 10.90 21.36 -11.75
C LEU A 133 12.03 20.53 -12.34
N SER A 134 12.76 19.84 -11.48
CA SER A 134 13.75 18.83 -11.81
C SER A 134 13.11 17.45 -12.05
N ALA A 135 13.89 16.53 -12.63
CA ALA A 135 13.47 15.13 -12.75
C ALA A 135 13.24 14.45 -11.38
N TYR A 136 13.98 14.88 -10.35
CA TYR A 136 13.80 14.41 -8.99
C TYR A 136 12.48 14.88 -8.40
N ASP A 137 12.06 16.12 -8.68
CA ASP A 137 10.79 16.66 -8.18
C ASP A 137 9.60 15.85 -8.70
N VAL A 138 9.64 15.41 -9.97
CA VAL A 138 8.62 14.54 -10.58
C VAL A 138 8.61 13.15 -9.92
N ALA A 139 9.79 12.55 -9.69
CA ALA A 139 9.91 11.26 -9.03
C ALA A 139 9.38 11.30 -7.58
N ILE A 140 9.73 12.36 -6.86
CA ILE A 140 9.28 12.62 -5.49
C ILE A 140 7.77 12.86 -5.48
N TYR A 141 7.24 13.68 -6.38
CA TYR A 141 5.79 13.90 -6.51
C TYR A 141 5.03 12.60 -6.81
N SER A 142 5.55 11.74 -7.71
CA SER A 142 4.99 10.41 -7.96
C SER A 142 4.92 9.57 -6.69
N TYR A 143 6.01 9.54 -5.92
CA TYR A 143 6.08 8.83 -4.66
C TYR A 143 5.07 9.36 -3.64
N LEU A 144 4.95 10.68 -3.51
CA LEU A 144 3.99 11.35 -2.65
C LEU A 144 2.53 11.10 -3.09
N ARG A 145 2.25 11.02 -4.39
CA ARG A 145 0.90 10.80 -4.94
C ARG A 145 0.46 9.34 -4.90
N ASN A 146 1.36 8.43 -5.28
CA ASN A 146 1.03 7.04 -5.55
C ASN A 146 1.53 6.10 -4.44
N GLY A 147 2.69 6.41 -3.85
CA GLY A 147 3.31 5.64 -2.77
C GLY A 147 2.75 5.97 -1.39
N ILE A 148 2.02 7.07 -1.25
CA ILE A 148 1.49 7.56 0.02
C ILE A 148 -0.02 7.80 -0.12
N ARG A 149 -0.82 6.80 0.30
CA ARG A 149 -2.28 6.94 0.37
C ARG A 149 -2.69 7.24 1.81
N SER A 150 -3.07 8.49 2.07
CA SER A 150 -3.69 8.88 3.34
C SER A 150 -4.99 8.08 3.54
N SER A 151 -5.04 7.22 4.55
CA SER A 151 -6.33 6.77 5.08
C SER A 151 -7.01 8.00 5.69
N ARG A 152 -8.28 8.20 5.38
CA ARG A 152 -9.05 9.46 5.53
C ARG A 152 -9.09 10.13 6.92
N GLU A 153 -8.41 9.61 7.94
CA GLU A 153 -8.59 10.04 9.33
C GLU A 153 -7.30 10.48 10.08
N VAL A 154 -6.13 10.57 9.43
CA VAL A 154 -4.92 11.16 10.08
C VAL A 154 -4.05 11.92 9.08
N PRO A 155 -3.52 13.11 9.45
CA PRO A 155 -2.53 13.82 8.63
C PRO A 155 -1.24 12.99 8.59
N PHE A 156 -0.94 12.41 7.42
CA PHE A 156 0.27 11.63 7.18
C PHE A 156 1.50 12.55 7.17
N VAL A 157 2.62 12.10 7.73
CA VAL A 157 3.89 12.84 7.83
C VAL A 157 4.99 12.04 7.14
N VAL A 158 5.69 12.67 6.19
CA VAL A 158 6.77 12.08 5.39
C VAL A 158 8.10 12.70 5.79
N THR A 159 9.14 11.89 6.04
CA THR A 159 10.48 12.40 6.31
C THR A 159 11.36 12.32 5.06
N ASN A 160 12.41 13.16 5.00
CA ASN A 160 13.37 13.13 3.89
C ASN A 160 14.07 11.77 3.76
N ASN A 161 14.30 11.09 4.90
CA ASN A 161 14.91 9.77 4.93
C ASN A 161 14.03 8.69 4.27
N MET A 162 12.70 8.80 4.40
CA MET A 162 11.77 7.87 3.75
C MET A 162 11.85 7.98 2.22
N ILE A 163 11.80 9.21 1.71
CA ILE A 163 11.86 9.49 0.27
C ILE A 163 13.24 9.12 -0.29
N SER A 164 14.32 9.53 0.39
CA SER A 164 15.70 9.22 0.00
C SER A 164 15.93 7.71 -0.11
N LYS A 165 15.50 6.93 0.90
CA LYS A 165 15.64 5.46 0.88
C LYS A 165 14.76 4.80 -0.19
N ALA A 166 13.54 5.31 -0.41
CA ALA A 166 12.62 4.73 -1.37
C ALA A 166 13.04 4.97 -2.83
N LEU A 167 13.60 6.14 -3.13
CA LEU A 167 13.93 6.56 -4.48
C LEU A 167 15.43 6.48 -4.79
N GLY A 168 16.28 6.23 -3.80
CA GLY A 168 17.74 6.26 -3.96
C GLY A 168 18.28 7.66 -4.27
N ILE A 169 17.58 8.71 -3.82
CA ILE A 169 17.91 10.12 -4.04
C ILE A 169 18.60 10.67 -2.78
N ASP A 170 19.55 11.60 -2.93
CA ASP A 170 20.19 12.24 -1.78
C ASP A 170 19.20 13.06 -0.95
N LYS A 171 19.42 13.14 0.36
CA LYS A 171 18.53 13.89 1.26
C LYS A 171 18.49 15.37 0.92
N ILE A 172 19.61 15.93 0.43
CA ILE A 172 19.72 17.32 0.00
C ILE A 172 18.76 17.59 -1.16
N ASP A 173 18.76 16.72 -2.17
CA ASP A 173 17.86 16.85 -3.32
C ASP A 173 16.38 16.72 -2.92
N VAL A 174 16.08 15.86 -1.94
CA VAL A 174 14.73 15.73 -1.37
C VAL A 174 14.29 17.00 -0.63
N GLU A 175 15.20 17.63 0.12
CA GLU A 175 14.92 18.87 0.85
C GLU A 175 14.57 20.02 -0.10
N GLU A 176 15.35 20.19 -1.16
CA GLU A 176 15.07 21.20 -2.18
C GLU A 176 13.77 20.94 -2.94
N ALA A 177 13.48 19.67 -3.24
CA ALA A 177 12.28 19.29 -4.00
C ALA A 177 10.99 19.69 -3.30
N TRP A 178 10.94 19.63 -1.97
CA TRP A 178 9.74 20.05 -1.24
C TRP A 178 9.40 21.52 -1.45
N ASP A 179 10.42 22.39 -1.48
CA ASP A 179 10.24 23.83 -1.71
C ASP A 179 9.76 24.08 -3.14
N ARG A 180 10.36 23.41 -4.13
CA ARG A 180 9.98 23.50 -5.55
C ARG A 180 8.56 22.99 -5.81
N LEU A 181 8.16 21.87 -5.21
CA LEU A 181 6.83 21.29 -5.37
C LEU A 181 5.74 22.15 -4.70
N GLU A 182 6.05 22.77 -3.57
CA GLU A 182 5.15 23.69 -2.87
C GLU A 182 5.00 25.00 -3.64
N MET A 183 6.10 25.62 -4.07
CA MET A 183 6.07 26.82 -4.93
C MET A 183 5.43 26.54 -6.29
N GLY A 184 5.60 25.32 -6.80
CA GLY A 184 4.99 24.85 -8.04
C GLY A 184 3.49 24.56 -7.92
N GLY A 185 2.90 24.64 -6.72
CA GLY A 185 1.47 24.40 -6.50
C GLY A 185 1.05 22.92 -6.55
N TYR A 186 2.01 21.99 -6.59
CA TYR A 186 1.74 20.55 -6.66
C TYR A 186 1.36 19.96 -5.30
N ILE A 187 1.82 20.59 -4.22
CA ILE A 187 1.52 20.22 -2.85
C ILE A 187 1.31 21.47 -1.99
N ILE A 188 0.60 21.31 -0.89
CA ILE A 188 0.60 22.25 0.23
C ILE A 188 1.12 21.46 1.42
N ARG A 189 2.20 21.91 2.08
CA ARG A 189 2.81 21.17 3.19
C ARG A 189 2.84 21.95 4.50
N ARG A 190 2.97 21.19 5.59
CA ARG A 190 3.24 21.67 6.95
C ARG A 190 4.45 20.92 7.48
N LYS A 191 5.50 21.68 7.82
CA LYS A 191 6.70 21.13 8.47
C LYS A 191 6.38 20.75 9.93
N LEU A 192 6.77 19.55 10.33
CA LEU A 192 6.55 18.94 11.64
C LEU A 192 7.86 18.26 12.11
N GLY A 193 8.79 19.05 12.64
CA GLY A 193 10.13 18.55 12.97
C GLY A 193 10.89 18.12 11.72
N ASP A 194 11.37 16.87 11.70
CA ASP A 194 12.03 16.21 10.56
C ASP A 194 11.04 15.65 9.52
N GLY A 195 9.73 15.76 9.80
CA GLY A 195 8.64 15.28 8.97
C GLY A 195 7.86 16.40 8.29
N HIS A 196 7.20 16.08 7.18
CA HIS A 196 6.38 16.98 6.39
C HIS A 196 5.00 16.35 6.19
N SER A 197 3.96 16.99 6.73
CA SER A 197 2.60 16.66 6.32
C SER A 197 2.25 17.40 5.05
N PHE A 198 1.54 16.80 4.11
CA PHE A 198 1.18 17.44 2.85
C PHE A 198 -0.20 17.02 2.38
N ILE A 199 -0.82 17.89 1.61
CA ILE A 199 -1.95 17.58 0.75
C ILE A 199 -1.51 17.82 -0.70
N LEU A 200 -2.05 17.04 -1.64
CA LEU A 200 -1.87 17.32 -3.05
C LEU A 200 -2.58 18.63 -3.38
N GLY A 201 -1.94 19.52 -4.14
CA GLY A 201 -2.53 20.77 -4.59
C GLY A 201 -3.87 20.51 -5.27
N ASN A 202 -4.86 21.37 -5.01
CA ASN A 202 -6.20 21.23 -5.59
C ASN A 202 -6.07 21.17 -7.12
N ARG A 203 -6.43 20.03 -7.72
CA ARG A 203 -6.91 20.01 -9.10
C ARG A 203 -8.14 20.90 -9.11
N MET A 204 -8.04 22.13 -9.63
CA MET A 204 -9.25 22.88 -9.96
C MET A 204 -10.03 22.07 -11.02
N PRO A 205 -11.37 21.99 -10.91
CA PRO A 205 -12.21 21.31 -11.89
C PRO A 205 -12.04 21.87 -13.30
#